data_AF-A0A959UZX0-F1
#
_entry.id   AF-A0A959UZX0-F1
#
_cell.length_a   1.000
_cell.length_b   1.000
_cell.length_c   1.000
_cell.angle_alpha   90.00
_cell.angle_beta   90.00
_cell.angle_gamma   90.00
#
_symmetry.space_group_name_H-M   'P 1'
#
loop_
_entity.id
_entity.type
_entity.pdbx_description
1 polymer ?
#
loop_
_entity_poly.entity_id
_entity_poly.type
_entity_poly.pdbx_seq_one_letter_code
_entity_poly.pdbx_strand_id
1 'polypeptide(L)' 'MSIRQGVPPGTVVYQETHNTTTNAHGLANLQVGLGNILVGAFGLIDWSLGSYYLQSELDVNGG' A
#
# COMPACT_ATOMS: atom_id res chain seq x y z
N MET A 1 2.66 1.89 2.67
CA MET A 1 1.82 1.73 1.47
C MET A 1 0.37 1.84 1.85
N SER A 2 -0.43 2.59 1.08
CA SER A 2 -1.87 2.74 1.30
C SER A 2 -2.65 2.72 -0.01
N ILE A 3 -3.89 2.24 0.05
CA ILE A 3 -4.90 2.45 -0.99
C ILE A 3 -5.82 3.56 -0.52
N ARG A 4 -5.98 4.57 -1.38
CA ARG A 4 -6.79 5.74 -1.10
C ARG A 4 -7.91 5.89 -2.12
N GLN A 5 -9.08 6.29 -1.65
CA GLN A 5 -10.27 6.54 -2.46
C GLN A 5 -10.40 8.03 -2.80
N GLY A 6 -10.84 8.30 -4.03
CA GLY A 6 -11.09 9.65 -4.54
C GLY A 6 -9.89 10.25 -5.26
N VAL A 7 -9.79 11.58 -5.24
CA VAL A 7 -8.67 12.33 -5.82
C VAL A 7 -7.67 12.74 -4.74
N PRO A 8 -6.38 12.92 -5.05
CA PRO A 8 -5.41 13.39 -4.07
C PRO A 8 -5.80 14.77 -3.48
N PRO A 9 -5.82 14.95 -2.14
CA PRO A 9 -5.60 13.94 -1.11
C PRO A 9 -6.87 13.11 -0.81
N GLY A 10 -6.85 11.82 -1.18
CA GLY A 10 -7.95 10.89 -0.97
C GLY A 10 -7.95 10.24 0.43
N THR A 11 -9.06 9.59 0.77
CA THR A 11 -9.26 8.93 2.07
C THR A 11 -8.57 7.56 2.09
N VAL A 12 -7.84 7.24 3.15
CA VAL A 12 -7.21 5.91 3.33
C VAL A 12 -8.30 4.87 3.62
N VAL A 13 -8.43 3.90 2.73
CA VAL A 13 -9.36 2.76 2.90
C VAL A 13 -8.63 1.47 3.29
N TYR A 14 -7.34 1.40 2.99
CA TYR A 14 -6.46 0.30 3.36
C TYR A 14 -5.02 0.78 3.51
N GLN A 15 -4.30 0.23 4.48
CA GLN A 15 -2.89 0.54 4.70
C GLN A 15 -2.15 -0.69 5.20
N GLU A 16 -0.94 -0.90 4.67
CA GLU A 16 -0.04 -1.97 5.08
C GLU A 16 1.43 -1.54 5.02
N THR A 17 2.27 -2.29 5.72
CA THR A 17 3.73 -2.19 5.67
C THR A 17 4.36 -3.47 5.13
N HIS A 18 5.47 -3.29 4.42
CA HIS A 18 6.28 -4.36 3.88
C HIS A 18 7.71 -4.19 4.37
N ASN A 19 8.32 -5.28 4.84
CA ASN A 19 9.75 -5.35 5.12
C ASN A 19 10.39 -6.27 4.08
N THR A 20 10.91 -5.69 3.00
CA THR A 20 11.56 -6.42 1.91
C THR A 20 12.97 -5.89 1.69
N THR A 21 13.85 -6.76 1.26
CA THR A 21 15.17 -6.38 0.73
C THR A 21 15.11 -6.39 -0.80
N THR A 22 15.89 -5.51 -1.42
CA THR A 22 16.10 -5.58 -2.87
C THR A 22 17.03 -6.76 -3.22
N ASN A 23 16.91 -7.28 -4.44
CA ASN A 23 17.90 -8.22 -4.97
C ASN A 23 19.20 -7.50 -5.38
N ALA A 24 20.19 -8.24 -5.88
CA ALA A 24 21.48 -7.68 -6.32
C ALA A 24 21.37 -6.64 -7.45
N HIS A 25 20.20 -6.50 -8.09
CA HIS A 25 19.91 -5.53 -9.13
C HIS A 25 19.03 -4.36 -8.64
N GLY A 26 18.75 -4.26 -7.34
CA GLY A 26 17.92 -3.19 -6.78
C GLY A 26 16.41 -3.40 -6.95
N LEU A 27 15.96 -4.59 -7.36
CA LEU A 27 14.54 -4.90 -7.54
C LEU A 27 13.94 -5.47 -6.26
N ALA A 28 12.74 -5.01 -5.89
CA ALA A 28 11.92 -5.57 -4.83
C ALA A 28 10.50 -5.83 -5.36
N ASN A 29 9.88 -6.92 -4.90
CA ASN A 29 8.51 -7.27 -5.26
C ASN A 29 7.63 -7.13 -4.02
N LEU A 30 6.59 -6.31 -4.14
CA LEU A 30 5.61 -6.08 -3.07
C LEU A 30 4.24 -6.53 -3.57
N GLN A 31 3.60 -7.44 -2.83
CA GLN A 31 2.25 -7.88 -3.14
C GLN A 31 1.25 -7.18 -2.22
N VAL A 32 0.35 -6.42 -2.82
CA VAL A 32 -0.69 -5.71 -2.06
C VAL A 32 -1.63 -6.71 -1.39
N GLY A 33 -1.92 -6.51 -0.11
CA GLY A 33 -2.82 -7.37 0.67
C GLY A 33 -2.14 -8.52 1.41
N LEU A 34 -0.82 -8.69 1.22
CA LEU A 34 0.01 -9.67 1.94
C LEU A 34 1.05 -9.03 2.87
N GLY A 35 0.99 -7.71 3.07
CA GLY A 35 1.84 -7.01 4.03
C GLY A 35 1.31 -7.13 5.47
N ASN A 36 1.94 -6.41 6.39
CA ASN A 36 1.41 -6.22 7.73
C ASN A 36 0.34 -5.14 7.68
N ILE A 37 -0.92 -5.53 7.92
CA ILE A 37 -2.07 -4.64 7.85
C ILE A 37 -2.02 -3.64 9.00
N LEU A 38 -2.14 -2.35 8.68
CA LEU A 38 -2.29 -1.25 9.64
C LEU A 38 -3.72 -0.72 9.70
N VAL A 39 -4.42 -0.67 8.56
CA VAL A 39 -5.79 -0.14 8.44
C VAL A 39 -6.61 -0.99 7.48
N GLY A 40 -7.86 -1.26 7.87
CA GLY A 40 -8.85 -1.93 7.03
C GLY A 40 -8.53 -3.41 6.79
N ALA A 41 -9.11 -3.98 5.73
CA ALA A 41 -8.77 -5.30 5.22
C ALA A 41 -8.91 -5.29 3.70
N PHE A 42 -7.90 -5.78 2.99
CA PHE A 42 -7.85 -5.67 1.53
C PHE A 42 -9.07 -6.27 0.83
N GLY A 43 -9.54 -7.43 1.31
CA GLY A 43 -10.72 -8.11 0.77
C GLY A 43 -12.06 -7.43 1.06
N LEU A 44 -12.10 -6.42 1.94
CA LEU A 44 -13.31 -5.68 2.29
C LEU A 44 -13.40 -4.31 1.59
N ILE A 45 -12.43 -3.98 0.73
CA ILE A 45 -12.48 -2.73 -0.06
C ILE A 45 -13.60 -2.85 -1.10
N ASP A 46 -14.59 -1.96 -1.03
CA ASP A 46 -15.63 -1.85 -2.04
C ASP A 46 -15.11 -1.06 -3.25
N TRP A 47 -14.62 -1.78 -4.26
CA TRP A 47 -14.07 -1.18 -5.48
C TRP A 47 -15.10 -0.49 -6.38
N SER A 48 -16.40 -0.60 -6.09
CA SER A 48 -17.45 0.02 -6.90
C SER A 48 -17.63 1.51 -6.63
N LEU A 49 -17.09 2.03 -5.52
CA LEU A 49 -17.33 3.40 -5.05
C LEU A 49 -16.44 4.46 -5.73
N GLY A 50 -15.96 4.19 -6.95
CA GLY A 50 -15.24 5.13 -7.80
C GLY A 50 -13.74 4.88 -7.88
N SER A 51 -12.96 5.96 -8.00
CA SER A 51 -11.52 5.87 -8.26
C SER A 51 -10.71 5.58 -6.99
N TYR A 52 -9.68 4.76 -7.16
CA TYR A 52 -8.70 4.44 -6.14
C TYR A 52 -7.29 4.65 -6.69
N TYR A 53 -6.37 4.99 -5.81
CA TYR A 53 -4.95 5.09 -6.15
C TYR A 53 -4.07 4.49 -5.05
N LEU A 54 -2.91 4.02 -5.46
CA LEU A 54 -1.89 3.49 -4.58
C LEU A 54 -0.95 4.64 -4.18
N GLN A 55 -0.67 4.75 -2.88
CA GLN A 55 0.41 5.56 -2.36
C GLN A 55 1.46 4.63 -1.75
N SER A 56 2.67 4.70 -2.27
CA SER A 56 3.82 3.98 -1.73
C SER A 56 4.75 4.97 -1.04
N GLU A 57 5.22 4.58 0.14
CA GLU A 57 6.25 5.27 0.88
C GLU A 57 7.42 4.30 1.04
N LEU A 58 8.63 4.80 0.85
CA LEU A 58 9.86 4.04 1.05
C LEU A 58 10.67 4.74 2.13
N ASP A 59 11.05 3.96 3.15
CA ASP A 59 12.08 4.36 4.09
C ASP A 59 13.33 3.52 3.83
N VAL A 60 14.36 4.16 3.28
CA VAL A 60 15.65 3.53 2.97
C VAL A 60 16.56 3.40 4.20
N ASN A 61 16.26 4.10 5.29
CA ASN A 61 17.07 4.11 6.51
C ASN A 61 16.42 3.35 7.68
N GLY A 62 15.14 2.96 7.55
CA GLY A 62 14.43 2.14 8.53
C GLY A 62 14.12 2.89 9.83
N GLY A 63 13.40 4.01 9.73
CA GLY A 63 12.91 4.79 10.88
C GLY A 63 12.03 3.99 11.85
#